data_AF-A0A257MGL8-F1
#
_entry.id   AF-A0A257MGL8-F1
#
_cell.length_a   1.000
_cell.length_b   1.000
_cell.length_c   1.000
_cell.angle_alpha   90.00
_cell.angle_beta   90.00
_cell.angle_gamma   90.00
#
_symmetry.space_group_name_H-M   'P 1'
#
loop_
_entity.id
_entity.type
_entity.pdbx_description
1 polymer ?
#
loop_
_entity_poly.entity_id
_entity_poly.type
_entity_poly.pdbx_seq_one_letter_code
_entity_poly.pdbx_strand_id
1 'polypeptide(L)'
;MTEHYLRTPLSLEDVSKLQAGDVVFLSGIIYSARDKAHALIRQAGSPVSLQGAVLYHCGPLIQEGRVLSAGPTTSGRMARYTDEMLGHGVRAIIGKGGLPPEPFRGRAVYLAYPGGCGAAAARRLEVMAVHLEQLGMAESLWAFRARSPHCGRRQPGQGPLPGGKRIDIEARPDPVMKQAAQEARLLADRGYPAASAVRFVSDHHRLSEDQRMVLRRVIVPARTALSRMARALRLHALRDREVFLDGYNCIITTESLLAGFAVYLCDDGFLRDTRGFFRRYRSVGRAHHAVHEILGLLAEGRPSRVDFLLDCQISHSGELAAEIRSLMAQMSLPGDALCLRDVDRQLKGCRKIVASSDGIVIDSAPQVIDLPAEIARRRGIKARIL
;
A
#
# COMPACT_ATOMS: atom_id res chain seq x y z
N MET A 1 17.09 24.83 11.68
CA MET A 1 16.93 23.69 10.76
C MET A 1 17.24 24.18 9.37
N THR A 2 18.41 23.87 8.85
CA THR A 2 18.86 24.27 7.51
C THR A 2 18.69 23.10 6.55
N GLU A 3 18.30 23.39 5.32
CA GLU A 3 18.22 22.37 4.26
C GLU A 3 19.52 22.34 3.44
N HIS A 4 20.07 21.15 3.25
CA HIS A 4 21.27 20.92 2.44
C HIS A 4 20.97 19.98 1.28
N TYR A 5 21.49 20.31 0.10
CA TYR A 5 21.33 19.53 -1.12
C TYR A 5 22.70 19.03 -1.55
N LEU A 6 22.98 17.75 -1.29
CA LEU A 6 24.30 17.18 -1.50
C LEU A 6 24.26 16.13 -2.62
N ARG A 7 25.38 16.00 -3.33
CA ARG A 7 25.56 15.01 -4.40
C ARG A 7 26.73 14.11 -4.07
N THR A 8 26.51 12.80 -4.12
CA THR A 8 27.57 11.81 -3.90
C THR A 8 28.49 11.68 -5.13
N PRO A 9 29.78 11.33 -4.97
CA PRO A 9 30.46 11.07 -3.69
C PRO A 9 30.64 12.35 -2.87
N LEU A 10 30.46 12.23 -1.55
CA LEU A 10 30.55 13.36 -0.62
C LEU A 10 32.01 13.66 -0.26
N SER A 11 32.33 14.95 -0.16
CA SER A 11 33.62 15.41 0.38
C SER A 11 33.60 15.52 1.91
N LEU A 12 34.77 15.77 2.52
CA LEU A 12 34.84 16.13 3.94
C LEU A 12 34.19 17.50 4.20
N GLU A 13 34.32 18.43 3.27
CA GLU A 13 33.69 19.75 3.35
C GLU A 13 32.16 19.68 3.33
N ASP A 14 31.60 18.76 2.54
CA ASP A 14 30.15 18.53 2.50
C ASP A 14 29.57 18.08 3.82
N VAL A 15 30.33 17.32 4.61
CA VAL A 15 29.88 16.80 5.90
C VAL A 15 30.23 17.74 7.06
N SER A 16 31.32 18.52 6.96
CA SER A 16 31.75 19.44 8.02
C SER A 16 30.82 20.63 8.22
N LYS A 17 30.06 21.01 7.18
CA LYS A 17 29.07 22.09 7.24
C LYS A 17 27.73 21.68 7.85
N LEU A 18 27.51 20.39 8.10
CA LEU A 18 26.23 19.87 8.60
C LEU A 18 26.17 19.95 10.13
N GLN A 19 25.03 20.36 10.66
CA GLN A 19 24.75 20.36 12.09
C GLN A 19 23.63 19.38 12.45
N ALA A 20 23.62 18.90 13.69
CA ALA A 20 22.54 18.04 14.17
C ALA A 20 21.19 18.79 14.07
N GLY A 21 20.19 18.16 13.45
CA GLY A 21 18.88 18.75 13.20
C GLY A 21 18.72 19.40 11.82
N ASP A 22 19.78 19.44 11.01
CA ASP A 22 19.67 19.81 9.59
C ASP A 22 18.98 18.73 8.76
N VAL A 23 18.34 19.15 7.67
CA VAL A 23 17.69 18.26 6.70
C VAL A 23 18.55 18.14 5.46
N VAL A 24 18.93 16.91 5.11
CA VAL A 24 19.80 16.63 3.97
C VAL A 24 19.03 15.90 2.88
N PHE A 25 19.02 16.47 1.67
CA PHE A 25 18.55 15.83 0.46
C PHE A 25 19.73 15.34 -0.37
N LEU A 26 19.80 14.03 -0.58
CA LEU A 26 20.88 13.40 -1.34
C LEU A 26 20.48 13.12 -2.79
N SER A 27 21.46 13.25 -3.69
CA SER A 27 21.38 12.80 -5.08
C SER A 27 22.68 12.10 -5.50
N GLY A 28 22.60 11.20 -6.48
CA GLY A 28 23.75 10.42 -6.95
C GLY A 28 23.74 8.96 -6.46
N ILE A 29 24.89 8.30 -6.40
CA ILE A 29 25.01 6.89 -6.04
C ILE A 29 25.12 6.71 -4.52
N ILE A 30 24.24 5.89 -3.96
CA ILE A 30 24.29 5.41 -2.58
C ILE A 30 24.32 3.88 -2.58
N TYR A 31 24.87 3.27 -1.54
CA TYR A 31 24.97 1.82 -1.45
C TYR A 31 24.18 1.27 -0.26
N SER A 32 23.29 0.29 -0.46
CA SER A 32 22.70 -0.39 0.69
C SER A 32 23.65 -1.41 1.28
N ALA A 33 23.86 -1.39 2.58
CA ALA A 33 24.66 -2.40 3.28
C ALA A 33 24.06 -2.64 4.66
N ARG A 34 23.97 -3.90 5.09
CA ARG A 34 23.56 -4.25 6.46
C ARG A 34 24.43 -5.38 7.01
N ASP A 35 23.95 -6.07 8.04
CA ASP A 35 24.65 -7.03 8.89
C ASP A 35 25.68 -7.93 8.15
N LYS A 36 25.28 -8.70 7.13
CA LYS A 36 26.21 -9.60 6.42
C LYS A 36 27.14 -8.88 5.46
N ALA A 37 26.68 -7.83 4.78
CA ALA A 37 27.52 -7.03 3.89
C ALA A 37 28.68 -6.40 4.66
N HIS A 38 28.41 -5.81 5.83
CA HIS A 38 29.43 -5.22 6.68
C HIS A 38 30.44 -6.26 7.16
N ALA A 39 29.96 -7.43 7.61
CA ALA A 39 30.83 -8.51 8.05
C ALA A 39 31.76 -8.99 6.92
N LEU A 40 31.23 -9.15 5.70
CA LEU A 40 32.03 -9.60 4.56
C LEU A 40 33.01 -8.51 4.08
N ILE A 41 32.58 -7.24 4.02
CA ILE A 41 33.46 -6.12 3.67
C ILE A 41 34.63 -6.00 4.66
N ARG A 42 34.38 -6.20 5.95
CA ARG A 42 35.43 -6.23 6.97
C ARG A 42 36.43 -7.37 6.74
N GLN A 43 35.94 -8.56 6.40
CA GLN A 43 36.79 -9.75 6.27
C GLN A 43 37.55 -9.82 4.94
N ALA A 44 36.91 -9.43 3.84
CA ALA A 44 37.40 -9.67 2.48
C ALA A 44 37.58 -8.38 1.65
N GLY A 45 37.28 -7.21 2.22
CA GLY A 45 37.31 -5.93 1.52
C GLY A 45 36.01 -5.61 0.76
N SER A 46 35.87 -4.34 0.38
CA SER A 46 34.70 -3.87 -0.38
C SER A 46 34.89 -4.14 -1.88
N PRO A 47 33.87 -4.68 -2.59
CA PRO A 47 33.93 -4.88 -4.04
C PRO A 47 33.83 -3.57 -4.84
N VAL A 48 33.56 -2.45 -4.16
CA VAL A 48 33.47 -1.10 -4.73
C VAL A 48 34.26 -0.11 -3.87
N SER A 49 34.70 0.99 -4.46
CA SER A 49 35.28 2.08 -3.68
C SER A 49 34.24 2.71 -2.77
N LEU A 50 34.55 2.82 -1.48
CA LEU A 50 33.72 3.47 -0.47
C LEU A 50 34.11 4.93 -0.22
N GLN A 51 35.09 5.46 -0.96
CA GLN A 51 35.55 6.84 -0.82
C GLN A 51 34.44 7.84 -1.16
N GLY A 52 34.03 8.65 -0.17
CA GLY A 52 32.92 9.59 -0.31
C GLY A 52 31.55 8.91 -0.40
N ALA A 53 31.46 7.61 -0.16
CA ALA A 53 30.22 6.87 -0.32
C ALA A 53 29.22 7.18 0.80
N VAL A 54 27.95 6.96 0.48
CA VAL A 54 26.86 6.95 1.45
C VAL A 54 26.36 5.52 1.60
N LEU A 55 26.45 4.98 2.81
CA LEU A 55 25.89 3.67 3.13
C LEU A 55 24.46 3.83 3.64
N TYR A 56 23.53 3.11 3.05
CA TYR A 56 22.16 3.03 3.48
C TYR A 56 21.92 1.71 4.21
N HIS A 57 21.72 1.77 5.52
CA HIS A 57 21.29 0.63 6.32
C HIS A 57 19.87 0.24 5.95
N CYS A 58 19.73 -0.57 4.91
CA CYS A 58 18.49 -0.94 4.28
C CYS A 58 18.59 -2.37 3.78
N GLY A 59 17.55 -3.17 4.02
CA GLY A 59 17.33 -4.41 3.28
C GLY A 59 16.29 -4.11 2.20
N PRO A 60 16.70 -3.78 0.97
CA PRO A 60 15.77 -3.38 -0.06
C PRO A 60 14.93 -4.58 -0.52
N LEU A 61 13.67 -4.32 -0.87
CA LEU A 61 12.86 -5.24 -1.65
C LEU A 61 12.94 -4.79 -3.11
N ILE A 62 13.52 -5.63 -3.97
CA ILE A 62 13.76 -5.34 -5.38
C ILE A 62 13.10 -6.43 -6.22
N GLN A 63 12.37 -6.02 -7.25
CA GLN A 63 11.74 -6.92 -8.21
C GLN A 63 11.97 -6.34 -9.60
N GLU A 64 12.46 -7.16 -10.53
CA GLU A 64 12.69 -6.77 -11.93
C GLU A 64 13.53 -5.47 -12.07
N GLY A 65 14.58 -5.32 -11.26
CA GLY A 65 15.44 -4.12 -11.27
C GLY A 65 14.80 -2.86 -10.70
N ARG A 66 13.60 -2.94 -10.11
CA ARG A 66 12.93 -1.83 -9.43
C ARG A 66 12.95 -2.00 -7.94
N VAL A 67 13.22 -0.90 -7.22
CA VAL A 67 13.12 -0.85 -5.76
C VAL A 67 11.64 -0.71 -5.40
N LEU A 68 11.07 -1.70 -4.72
CA LEU A 68 9.68 -1.69 -4.23
C LEU A 68 9.57 -1.07 -2.84
N SER A 69 10.54 -1.38 -1.98
CA SER A 69 10.67 -0.80 -0.65
C SER A 69 12.13 -0.71 -0.28
N ALA A 70 12.54 0.42 0.27
CA ALA A 70 13.88 0.61 0.81
C ALA A 70 13.76 1.33 2.13
N GLY A 71 13.19 0.66 3.14
CA GLY A 71 13.06 1.21 4.49
C GLY A 71 14.35 1.04 5.29
N PRO A 72 14.67 1.98 6.20
CA PRO A 72 15.85 1.87 7.03
C PRO A 72 15.69 0.72 8.02
N THR A 73 16.78 0.00 8.26
CA THR A 73 16.90 -0.93 9.38
C THR A 73 17.58 -0.26 10.58
N THR A 74 17.50 -0.90 11.74
CA THR A 74 18.12 -0.43 12.98
C THR A 74 19.64 -0.43 12.85
N SER A 75 20.24 0.76 12.82
CA SER A 75 21.68 0.96 12.60
C SER A 75 22.54 0.40 13.71
N GLY A 76 22.03 0.36 14.95
CA GLY A 76 22.74 -0.17 16.10
C GLY A 76 23.29 -1.60 15.92
N ARG A 77 22.68 -2.42 15.05
CA ARG A 77 23.19 -3.77 14.75
C ARG A 77 24.54 -3.76 14.02
N MET A 78 24.83 -2.68 13.28
CA MET A 78 26.08 -2.50 12.55
C MET A 78 27.08 -1.62 13.31
N ALA A 79 26.79 -1.20 14.55
CA ALA A 79 27.63 -0.27 15.31
C ALA A 79 29.10 -0.71 15.43
N ARG A 80 29.33 -2.02 15.59
CA ARG A 80 30.68 -2.63 15.67
C ARG A 80 31.51 -2.55 14.38
N TYR A 81 30.90 -2.24 13.24
CA TYR A 81 31.58 -2.10 11.95
C TYR A 81 31.76 -0.63 11.53
N THR A 82 31.12 0.31 12.24
CA THR A 82 31.03 1.71 11.82
C THR A 82 32.41 2.34 11.64
N ASP A 83 33.31 2.20 12.60
CA ASP A 83 34.63 2.85 12.53
C ASP A 83 35.45 2.38 11.32
N GLU A 84 35.43 1.08 11.03
CA GLU A 84 36.08 0.48 9.87
C GLU A 84 35.48 0.98 8.55
N MET A 85 34.15 1.03 8.44
CA MET A 85 33.48 1.53 7.22
C MET A 85 33.82 3.00 6.94
N LEU A 86 33.86 3.82 7.99
CA LEU A 86 34.26 5.23 7.89
C LEU A 86 35.76 5.36 7.54
N GLY A 87 36.60 4.45 8.05
CA GLY A 87 38.01 4.30 7.66
C GLY A 87 38.21 3.99 6.18
N HIS A 88 37.30 3.22 5.57
CA HIS A 88 37.26 2.98 4.12
C HIS A 88 36.75 4.17 3.28
N GLY A 89 36.46 5.30 3.92
CA GLY A 89 36.12 6.55 3.24
C GLY A 89 34.63 6.87 3.15
N VAL A 90 33.75 6.09 3.81
CA VAL A 90 32.32 6.42 3.91
C VAL A 90 32.15 7.77 4.60
N ARG A 91 31.25 8.61 4.06
CA ARG A 91 31.01 9.98 4.55
C ARG A 91 29.61 10.20 5.11
N ALA A 92 28.65 9.35 4.77
CA ALA A 92 27.38 9.33 5.47
C ALA A 92 26.81 7.93 5.63
N ILE A 93 26.08 7.73 6.73
CA ILE A 93 25.30 6.51 6.98
C ILE A 93 23.84 6.90 7.16
N ILE A 94 22.95 6.32 6.36
CA ILE A 94 21.49 6.50 6.47
C ILE A 94 20.91 5.31 7.24
N GLY A 95 20.03 5.53 8.22
CA GLY A 95 19.32 4.44 8.89
C GLY A 95 18.32 4.89 9.97
N LYS A 96 17.91 3.99 10.86
CA LYS A 96 17.06 4.31 12.04
C LYS A 96 17.68 3.83 13.36
N GLY A 97 17.27 4.44 14.47
CA GLY A 97 17.70 4.05 15.83
C GLY A 97 19.05 4.62 16.28
N GLY A 98 19.78 5.31 15.40
CA GLY A 98 21.02 6.00 15.75
C GLY A 98 22.25 5.09 15.80
N LEU A 99 23.41 5.72 15.98
CA LEU A 99 24.71 5.10 16.20
C LEU A 99 25.50 5.95 17.22
N PRO A 100 26.49 5.37 17.91
CA PRO A 100 27.39 6.13 18.77
C PRO A 100 28.08 7.24 17.96
N PRO A 101 28.16 8.48 18.48
CA PRO A 101 28.66 9.63 17.74
C PRO A 101 30.19 9.66 17.58
N GLU A 102 30.93 8.95 18.43
CA GLU A 102 32.40 9.02 18.51
C GLU A 102 33.09 8.73 17.17
N PRO A 103 32.74 7.66 16.42
CA PRO A 103 33.39 7.35 15.15
C PRO A 103 33.11 8.38 14.03
N PHE A 104 32.07 9.20 14.15
CA PHE A 104 31.64 10.13 13.11
C PHE A 104 32.36 11.48 13.18
N ARG A 105 32.86 11.88 14.37
CA ARG A 105 33.41 13.22 14.62
C ARG A 105 34.51 13.58 13.60
N GLY A 106 34.28 14.66 12.86
CA GLY A 106 35.22 15.18 11.86
C GLY A 106 35.40 14.32 10.61
N ARG A 107 34.66 13.20 10.47
CA ARG A 107 34.83 12.26 9.35
C ARG A 107 33.58 12.05 8.52
N ALA A 108 32.41 11.99 9.15
CA ALA A 108 31.16 11.58 8.51
C ALA A 108 29.93 12.03 9.31
N VAL A 109 28.74 11.81 8.74
CA VAL A 109 27.47 12.09 9.40
C VAL A 109 26.53 10.89 9.42
N TYR A 110 25.69 10.82 10.46
CA TYR A 110 24.57 9.90 10.51
C TYR A 110 23.28 10.63 10.09
N LEU A 111 22.60 10.10 9.08
CA LEU A 111 21.35 10.64 8.54
C LEU A 111 20.19 9.75 8.99
N ALA A 112 19.41 10.24 9.94
CA ALA A 112 18.22 9.54 10.40
C ALA A 112 17.13 9.57 9.32
N TYR A 113 16.70 8.40 8.85
CA TYR A 113 15.56 8.27 7.96
C TYR A 113 14.34 7.75 8.73
N PRO A 114 13.13 8.31 8.54
CA PRO A 114 11.94 7.89 9.28
C PRO A 114 11.59 6.43 8.98
N GLY A 115 11.42 5.64 10.04
CA GLY A 115 10.98 4.25 9.93
C GLY A 115 9.57 4.13 9.35
N GLY A 116 9.31 3.06 8.59
CA GLY A 116 7.99 2.81 7.97
C GLY A 116 7.77 3.53 6.63
N CYS A 117 8.71 4.37 6.18
CA CYS A 117 8.62 5.11 4.92
C CYS A 117 9.32 4.39 3.73
N GLY A 118 9.43 3.05 3.75
CA GLY A 118 10.22 2.29 2.78
C GLY A 118 9.76 2.44 1.32
N ALA A 119 8.45 2.49 1.07
CA ALA A 119 7.90 2.75 -0.26
C ALA A 119 8.18 4.20 -0.75
N ALA A 120 8.22 5.17 0.17
CA ALA A 120 8.52 6.56 -0.17
C ALA A 120 10.00 6.78 -0.52
N ALA A 121 10.90 6.05 0.15
CA ALA A 121 12.32 5.97 -0.20
C ALA A 121 12.49 5.30 -1.56
N ALA A 122 11.83 4.16 -1.79
CA ALA A 122 11.94 3.38 -3.01
C ALA A 122 11.60 4.17 -4.28
N ARG A 123 10.59 5.04 -4.25
CA ARG A 123 10.23 5.94 -5.37
C ARG A 123 11.34 6.89 -5.82
N ARG A 124 12.37 7.08 -4.99
CA ARG A 124 13.52 7.97 -5.26
C ARG A 124 14.80 7.21 -5.58
N LEU A 125 14.75 5.87 -5.62
CA LEU A 125 15.91 5.02 -5.86
C LEU A 125 15.73 4.23 -7.17
N GLU A 126 16.79 4.16 -7.94
CA GLU A 126 16.91 3.36 -9.16
C GLU A 126 18.06 2.39 -9.00
N VAL A 127 17.85 1.10 -9.28
CA VAL A 127 18.91 0.07 -9.18
C VAL A 127 19.94 0.33 -10.27
N MET A 128 21.21 0.44 -9.88
CA MET A 128 22.33 0.59 -10.82
C MET A 128 23.13 -0.69 -10.95
N ALA A 129 23.39 -1.34 -9.82
CA ALA A 129 24.14 -2.59 -9.75
C ALA A 129 23.83 -3.30 -8.43
N VAL A 130 24.20 -4.57 -8.37
CA VAL A 130 24.27 -5.35 -7.14
C VAL A 130 25.64 -5.98 -7.04
N HIS A 131 26.18 -6.00 -5.83
CA HIS A 131 27.41 -6.68 -5.48
C HIS A 131 27.14 -7.59 -4.29
N LEU A 132 27.98 -8.60 -4.10
CA LEU A 132 27.79 -9.61 -3.04
C LEU A 132 26.40 -10.28 -3.12
N GLU A 133 25.97 -10.62 -4.34
CA GLU A 133 24.66 -11.23 -4.62
C GLU A 133 24.42 -12.52 -3.82
N GLN A 134 25.49 -13.26 -3.52
CA GLN A 134 25.45 -14.48 -2.72
C GLN A 134 24.89 -14.30 -1.31
N LEU A 135 24.86 -13.05 -0.80
CA LEU A 135 24.29 -12.75 0.52
C LEU A 135 22.74 -12.73 0.51
N GLY A 136 22.14 -12.63 -0.68
CA GLY A 136 20.71 -12.52 -0.90
C GLY A 136 20.22 -11.08 -0.88
N MET A 137 19.10 -10.80 -1.57
CA MET A 137 18.56 -9.47 -1.84
C MET A 137 18.61 -8.47 -0.68
N ALA A 138 18.19 -8.88 0.52
CA ALA A 138 18.14 -7.98 1.67
C ALA A 138 19.51 -7.68 2.30
N GLU A 139 20.53 -8.48 2.00
CA GLU A 139 21.87 -8.42 2.60
C GLU A 139 22.95 -8.00 1.59
N SER A 140 22.69 -8.14 0.29
CA SER A 140 23.62 -7.75 -0.77
C SER A 140 23.90 -6.24 -0.78
N LEU A 141 25.04 -5.88 -1.34
CA LEU A 141 25.48 -4.49 -1.50
C LEU A 141 24.88 -3.93 -2.79
N TRP A 142 23.73 -3.26 -2.70
CA TRP A 142 23.08 -2.65 -3.87
C TRP A 142 23.57 -1.24 -4.10
N ALA A 143 23.92 -0.91 -5.34
CA ALA A 143 24.14 0.47 -5.77
C ALA A 143 22.82 1.06 -6.27
N PHE A 144 22.37 2.15 -5.65
CA PHE A 144 21.20 2.90 -6.06
C PHE A 144 21.56 4.30 -6.54
N ARG A 145 20.91 4.75 -7.61
CA ARG A 145 20.86 6.18 -7.95
C ARG A 145 19.70 6.84 -7.21
N ALA A 146 20.02 7.68 -6.24
CA ALA A 146 19.07 8.49 -5.48
C ALA A 146 18.74 9.82 -6.18
N ARG A 147 17.46 10.23 -6.14
CA ARG A 147 16.96 11.50 -6.69
C ARG A 147 16.44 12.42 -5.59
N SER A 148 16.97 13.64 -5.54
CA SER A 148 16.44 14.72 -4.69
C SER A 148 15.22 15.38 -5.35
N PRO A 149 14.18 15.79 -4.59
CA PRO A 149 12.98 16.45 -5.11
C PRO A 149 13.24 17.76 -5.87
N HIS A 150 14.44 18.34 -5.76
CA HIS A 150 14.82 19.59 -6.41
C HIS A 150 15.55 19.42 -7.75
N CYS A 151 15.71 18.19 -8.27
CA CYS A 151 16.39 17.92 -9.54
C CYS A 151 15.57 18.34 -10.79
N GLY A 152 14.64 19.30 -10.65
CA GLY A 152 13.68 19.69 -11.69
C GLY A 152 13.24 21.17 -11.67
N ARG A 153 14.00 22.10 -11.07
CA ARG A 153 13.73 23.54 -11.28
C ARG A 153 14.14 23.95 -12.71
N ARG A 154 13.24 23.77 -13.68
CA ARG A 154 13.14 24.65 -14.85
C ARG A 154 12.39 25.93 -14.43
N GLN A 155 12.83 27.07 -14.95
CA GLN A 155 12.25 28.41 -14.74
C GLN A 155 10.79 28.51 -15.22
N PRO A 156 9.99 29.47 -14.71
CA PRO A 156 8.57 29.61 -15.02
C PRO A 156 8.35 30.26 -16.40
N GLY A 157 7.52 29.62 -17.22
CA GLY A 157 7.04 30.17 -18.49
C GLY A 157 6.93 29.08 -19.56
N GLN A 158 5.74 28.98 -20.16
CA GLN A 158 5.30 28.06 -21.23
C GLN A 158 4.67 26.74 -20.72
N GLY A 159 3.35 26.64 -20.86
CA GLY A 159 2.54 25.43 -20.58
C GLY A 159 2.65 24.37 -21.68
N PRO A 160 1.61 23.54 -21.91
CA PRO A 160 0.82 22.81 -20.92
C PRO A 160 1.55 21.52 -20.49
N LEU A 161 1.14 20.93 -19.36
CA LEU A 161 1.69 19.67 -18.83
C LEU A 161 1.51 18.49 -19.82
N PRO A 162 2.58 17.78 -20.23
CA PRO A 162 2.47 16.46 -20.85
C PRO A 162 2.96 15.38 -19.88
N GLY A 163 2.17 14.31 -19.71
CA GLY A 163 2.70 13.05 -19.16
C GLY A 163 2.11 12.56 -17.85
N GLY A 164 0.78 12.56 -17.70
CA GLY A 164 0.15 11.55 -16.88
C GLY A 164 0.34 10.18 -17.55
N LYS A 165 1.35 9.42 -17.14
CA LYS A 165 1.42 8.00 -17.56
C LYS A 165 0.19 7.29 -16.99
N ARG A 166 -0.68 6.85 -17.91
CA ARG A 166 -1.68 5.80 -17.69
C ARG A 166 -1.03 4.68 -16.88
N ILE A 167 -1.67 4.30 -15.78
CA ILE A 167 -1.46 2.98 -15.22
C ILE A 167 -2.11 2.04 -16.22
N ASP A 168 -1.32 1.18 -16.86
CA ASP A 168 -1.84 0.20 -17.79
C ASP A 168 -2.89 -0.66 -17.08
N ILE A 169 -4.09 -0.65 -17.66
CA ILE A 169 -5.32 -1.32 -17.20
C ILE A 169 -5.22 -2.86 -17.42
N GLU A 170 -4.05 -3.36 -17.81
CA GLU A 170 -3.83 -4.77 -18.16
C GLU A 170 -2.56 -5.35 -17.53
N ALA A 171 -2.27 -5.03 -16.27
CA ALA A 171 -1.25 -5.76 -15.52
C ALA A 171 -1.70 -7.22 -15.36
N ARG A 172 -1.18 -8.11 -16.24
CA ARG A 172 -1.30 -9.56 -16.06
C ARG A 172 -0.84 -9.87 -14.62
N PRO A 173 -1.60 -10.66 -13.86
CA PRO A 173 -1.24 -10.97 -12.49
C PRO A 173 0.12 -11.65 -12.46
N ASP A 174 0.98 -11.22 -11.55
CA ASP A 174 2.31 -11.78 -11.31
C ASP A 174 2.22 -13.32 -11.31
N PRO A 175 2.96 -14.04 -12.16
CA PRO A 175 2.90 -15.50 -12.24
C PRO A 175 3.06 -16.19 -10.88
N VAL A 176 3.88 -15.62 -10.00
CA VAL A 176 4.09 -16.14 -8.64
C VAL A 176 2.85 -15.95 -7.78
N MET A 177 2.17 -14.81 -7.89
CA MET A 177 0.89 -14.58 -7.19
C MET A 177 -0.20 -15.53 -7.67
N LYS A 178 -0.27 -15.81 -8.97
CA LYS A 178 -1.23 -16.78 -9.52
C LYS A 178 -0.98 -18.18 -8.98
N GLN A 179 0.27 -18.62 -9.00
CA GLN A 179 0.65 -19.94 -8.50
C GLN A 179 0.36 -20.06 -7.00
N ALA A 180 0.77 -19.06 -6.20
CA ALA A 180 0.46 -19.01 -4.79
C ALA A 180 -1.05 -19.01 -4.50
N ALA A 181 -1.83 -18.29 -5.31
CA ALA A 181 -3.29 -18.32 -5.18
C ALA A 181 -3.87 -19.72 -5.45
N GLN A 182 -3.39 -20.41 -6.50
CA GLN A 182 -3.82 -21.78 -6.83
C GLN A 182 -3.49 -22.79 -5.72
N GLU A 183 -2.27 -22.75 -5.18
CA GLU A 183 -1.84 -23.64 -4.10
C GLU A 183 -2.62 -23.38 -2.80
N ALA A 184 -2.83 -22.10 -2.46
CA ALA A 184 -3.57 -21.75 -1.26
C ALA A 184 -5.06 -22.08 -1.38
N ARG A 185 -5.67 -21.98 -2.57
CA ARG A 185 -7.02 -22.51 -2.86
C ARG A 185 -7.10 -24.01 -2.64
N LEU A 186 -6.15 -24.76 -3.20
CA LEU A 186 -6.11 -26.22 -3.05
C LEU A 186 -6.07 -26.64 -1.58
N LEU A 187 -5.25 -25.97 -0.75
CA LEU A 187 -5.20 -26.24 0.68
C LEU A 187 -6.50 -25.84 1.38
N ALA A 188 -7.05 -24.66 1.08
CA ALA A 188 -8.30 -24.20 1.67
C ALA A 188 -9.47 -25.17 1.38
N ASP A 189 -9.56 -25.68 0.14
CA ASP A 189 -10.60 -26.63 -0.28
C ASP A 189 -10.44 -28.02 0.34
N ARG A 190 -9.21 -28.39 0.74
CA ARG A 190 -8.95 -29.61 1.53
C ARG A 190 -9.27 -29.46 3.01
N GLY A 191 -9.85 -28.33 3.42
CA GLY A 191 -10.28 -28.08 4.79
C GLY A 191 -9.20 -27.49 5.70
N TYR A 192 -8.04 -27.11 5.17
CA TYR A 192 -7.06 -26.36 5.95
C TYR A 192 -7.60 -24.95 6.23
N PRO A 193 -7.37 -24.38 7.43
CA PRO A 193 -7.80 -23.01 7.73
C PRO A 193 -7.20 -22.02 6.72
N ALA A 194 -8.06 -21.23 6.05
CA ALA A 194 -7.64 -20.35 4.96
C ALA A 194 -6.50 -19.39 5.36
N ALA A 195 -6.54 -18.82 6.57
CA ALA A 195 -5.47 -17.95 7.06
C ALA A 195 -4.12 -18.68 7.17
N SER A 196 -4.13 -19.94 7.60
CA SER A 196 -2.93 -20.77 7.72
C SER A 196 -2.41 -21.22 6.36
N ALA A 197 -3.31 -21.64 5.47
CA ALA A 197 -2.97 -22.01 4.09
C ALA A 197 -2.33 -20.84 3.34
N VAL A 198 -2.94 -19.65 3.41
CA VAL A 198 -2.39 -18.44 2.80
C VAL A 198 -1.04 -18.08 3.40
N ARG A 199 -0.88 -18.16 4.73
CA ARG A 199 0.42 -17.90 5.37
C ARG A 199 1.49 -18.87 4.86
N PHE A 200 1.23 -20.16 4.92
CA PHE A 200 2.16 -21.22 4.51
C PHE A 200 2.62 -21.05 3.06
N VAL A 201 1.66 -20.86 2.14
CA VAL A 201 1.97 -20.67 0.71
C VAL A 201 2.67 -19.33 0.47
N SER A 202 2.26 -18.28 1.17
CA SER A 202 2.95 -16.98 1.10
C SER A 202 4.40 -17.07 1.57
N ASP A 203 4.67 -17.83 2.64
CA ASP A 203 6.03 -18.06 3.13
C ASP A 203 6.85 -18.88 2.11
N HIS A 204 6.25 -19.90 1.50
CA HIS A 204 6.87 -20.72 0.46
C HIS A 204 7.30 -19.89 -0.75
N HIS A 205 6.38 -19.08 -1.28
CA HIS A 205 6.62 -18.18 -2.43
C HIS A 205 7.29 -16.85 -2.04
N ARG A 206 7.62 -16.66 -0.76
CA ARG A 206 8.26 -15.45 -0.20
C ARG A 206 7.50 -14.16 -0.53
N LEU A 207 6.17 -14.23 -0.52
CA LEU A 207 5.30 -13.10 -0.80
C LEU A 207 5.44 -12.02 0.29
N SER A 208 5.36 -10.76 -0.14
CA SER A 208 5.29 -9.62 0.77
C SER A 208 3.99 -9.64 1.59
N GLU A 209 3.96 -8.87 2.69
CA GLU A 209 2.75 -8.76 3.51
C GLU A 209 1.57 -8.19 2.70
N ASP A 210 1.80 -7.23 1.81
CA ASP A 210 0.76 -6.68 0.93
C ASP A 210 0.18 -7.76 -0.01
N GLN A 211 1.03 -8.59 -0.59
CA GLN A 211 0.63 -9.72 -1.44
C GLN A 211 -0.12 -10.79 -0.64
N ARG A 212 0.37 -11.12 0.56
CA ARG A 212 -0.32 -12.03 1.50
C ARG A 212 -1.70 -11.50 1.86
N MET A 213 -1.83 -10.20 2.11
CA MET A 213 -3.12 -9.57 2.40
C MET A 213 -4.08 -9.64 1.23
N VAL A 214 -3.60 -9.46 -0.01
CA VAL A 214 -4.40 -9.72 -1.22
C VAL A 214 -4.89 -11.15 -1.22
N LEU A 215 -4.00 -12.14 -1.04
CA LEU A 215 -4.37 -13.55 -1.01
C LEU A 215 -5.40 -13.87 0.08
N ARG A 216 -5.26 -13.31 1.29
CA ARG A 216 -6.24 -13.48 2.38
C ARG A 216 -7.64 -12.94 2.05
N ARG A 217 -7.75 -11.98 1.13
CA ARG A 217 -9.04 -11.42 0.68
C ARG A 217 -9.63 -12.14 -0.52
N VAL A 218 -8.76 -12.53 -1.46
CA VAL A 218 -9.16 -13.16 -2.72
C VAL A 218 -9.56 -14.62 -2.50
N ILE A 219 -8.78 -15.34 -1.69
CA ILE A 219 -8.95 -16.78 -1.51
C ILE A 219 -10.10 -17.04 -0.55
N VAL A 220 -11.13 -17.68 -1.09
CA VAL A 220 -12.29 -18.14 -0.33
C VAL A 220 -12.51 -19.61 -0.68
N PRO A 221 -12.62 -20.52 0.31
CA PRO A 221 -12.89 -21.94 0.03
C PRO A 221 -14.14 -22.10 -0.83
N ALA A 222 -14.12 -23.03 -1.79
CA ALA A 222 -15.17 -23.19 -2.80
C ALA A 222 -16.57 -23.34 -2.20
N ARG A 223 -16.71 -24.10 -1.11
CA ARG A 223 -17.99 -24.25 -0.40
C ARG A 223 -18.53 -22.91 0.13
N THR A 224 -17.66 -22.12 0.75
CA THR A 224 -18.01 -20.79 1.27
C THR A 224 -18.30 -19.83 0.12
N ALA A 225 -17.48 -19.85 -0.93
CA ALA A 225 -17.65 -19.03 -2.11
C ALA A 225 -19.02 -19.26 -2.78
N LEU A 226 -19.39 -20.52 -3.02
CA LEU A 226 -20.71 -20.87 -3.58
C LEU A 226 -21.87 -20.40 -2.69
N SER A 227 -21.75 -20.56 -1.36
CA SER A 227 -22.75 -20.08 -0.40
C SER A 227 -22.92 -18.55 -0.47
N ARG A 228 -21.83 -17.80 -0.64
CA ARG A 228 -21.87 -16.33 -0.77
C ARG A 228 -22.42 -15.89 -2.12
N MET A 229 -22.00 -16.53 -3.21
CA MET A 229 -22.51 -16.26 -4.55
C MET A 229 -24.02 -16.49 -4.66
N ALA A 230 -24.56 -17.51 -3.97
CA ALA A 230 -25.99 -17.78 -3.93
C ALA A 230 -26.82 -16.65 -3.26
N ARG A 231 -26.18 -15.81 -2.44
CA ARG A 231 -26.81 -14.65 -1.78
C ARG A 231 -26.68 -13.37 -2.60
N ALA A 232 -25.85 -13.36 -3.64
CA ALA A 232 -25.55 -12.17 -4.42
C ALA A 232 -26.71 -11.78 -5.35
N LEU A 233 -27.10 -10.51 -5.27
CA LEU A 233 -28.16 -9.89 -6.07
C LEU A 233 -27.57 -8.97 -7.15
N ARG A 234 -28.41 -8.67 -8.14
CA ARG A 234 -28.15 -7.65 -9.17
C ARG A 234 -29.00 -6.42 -8.91
N LEU A 235 -28.64 -5.30 -9.54
CA LEU A 235 -29.29 -4.01 -9.30
C LEU A 235 -30.82 -4.04 -9.47
N HIS A 236 -31.33 -4.78 -10.45
CA HIS A 236 -32.77 -4.89 -10.70
C HIS A 236 -33.55 -5.52 -9.54
N ALA A 237 -32.89 -6.34 -8.70
CA ALA A 237 -33.51 -7.00 -7.56
C ALA A 237 -33.68 -6.09 -6.34
N LEU A 238 -33.22 -4.83 -6.40
CA LEU A 238 -33.41 -3.84 -5.34
C LEU A 238 -34.79 -3.17 -5.37
N ARG A 239 -35.49 -3.25 -6.51
CA ARG A 239 -36.75 -2.52 -6.73
C ARG A 239 -37.77 -2.78 -5.62
N ASP A 240 -38.29 -1.71 -5.04
CA ASP A 240 -39.30 -1.72 -3.96
C ASP A 240 -38.85 -2.41 -2.66
N ARG A 241 -37.54 -2.68 -2.51
CA ARG A 241 -36.97 -3.34 -1.32
C ARG A 241 -36.11 -2.38 -0.50
N GLU A 242 -35.99 -2.70 0.78
CA GLU A 242 -35.14 -1.97 1.72
C GLU A 242 -33.70 -2.48 1.61
N VAL A 243 -32.75 -1.54 1.56
CA VAL A 243 -31.32 -1.82 1.38
C VAL A 243 -30.52 -1.11 2.46
N PHE A 244 -29.67 -1.86 3.16
CA PHE A 244 -28.73 -1.33 4.15
C PHE A 244 -27.31 -1.33 3.57
N LEU A 245 -26.64 -0.19 3.58
CA LEU A 245 -25.29 -0.06 3.05
C LEU A 245 -24.26 -0.06 4.17
N ASP A 246 -23.24 -0.90 4.02
CA ASP A 246 -21.96 -0.77 4.72
C ASP A 246 -21.18 0.38 4.08
N GLY A 247 -21.33 1.58 4.64
CA GLY A 247 -20.98 2.81 3.95
C GLY A 247 -19.50 2.92 3.65
N TYR A 248 -18.62 2.68 4.62
CA TYR A 248 -17.18 2.76 4.41
C TYR A 248 -16.66 1.66 3.48
N ASN A 249 -17.16 0.43 3.60
CA ASN A 249 -16.79 -0.64 2.70
C ASN A 249 -17.13 -0.28 1.24
N CYS A 250 -18.36 0.14 0.98
CA CYS A 250 -18.80 0.52 -0.36
C CYS A 250 -18.06 1.75 -0.89
N ILE A 251 -17.90 2.79 -0.08
CA ILE A 251 -17.23 4.04 -0.48
C ILE A 251 -15.76 3.79 -0.80
N ILE A 252 -15.02 3.10 0.07
CA ILE A 252 -13.57 2.87 -0.10
C ILE A 252 -13.31 2.00 -1.34
N THR A 253 -14.08 0.94 -1.54
CA THR A 253 -13.92 0.08 -2.72
C THR A 253 -14.30 0.81 -4.00
N THR A 254 -15.40 1.58 -4.00
CA THR A 254 -15.81 2.39 -5.16
C THR A 254 -14.79 3.49 -5.48
N GLU A 255 -14.28 4.20 -4.48
CA GLU A 255 -13.22 5.19 -4.66
C GLU A 255 -11.94 4.53 -5.20
N SER A 256 -11.62 3.32 -4.74
CA SER A 256 -10.45 2.56 -5.23
C SER A 256 -10.59 2.28 -6.71
N LEU A 257 -11.77 1.80 -7.11
CA LEU A 257 -12.13 1.48 -8.48
C LEU A 257 -12.03 2.71 -9.39
N LEU A 258 -12.69 3.82 -9.01
CA LEU A 258 -12.75 5.05 -9.81
C LEU A 258 -11.40 5.75 -9.92
N ALA A 259 -10.55 5.63 -8.91
CA ALA A 259 -9.20 6.19 -8.93
C ALA A 259 -8.16 5.27 -9.62
N GLY A 260 -8.59 4.13 -10.17
CA GLY A 260 -7.70 3.18 -10.86
C GLY A 260 -6.75 2.41 -9.94
N PHE A 261 -7.06 2.33 -8.64
CA PHE A 261 -6.33 1.46 -7.72
C PHE A 261 -6.72 -0.01 -7.93
N ALA A 262 -5.87 -0.90 -7.44
CA ALA A 262 -6.11 -2.34 -7.55
C ALA A 262 -7.36 -2.76 -6.75
N VAL A 263 -8.36 -3.26 -7.47
CA VAL A 263 -9.55 -3.94 -6.93
C VAL A 263 -9.57 -5.35 -7.50
N TYR A 264 -9.78 -6.33 -6.65
CA TYR A 264 -9.74 -7.75 -7.02
C TYR A 264 -11.14 -8.34 -7.01
N LEU A 265 -11.44 -9.13 -8.04
CA LEU A 265 -12.55 -10.06 -8.03
C LEU A 265 -12.12 -11.29 -7.24
N CYS A 266 -12.77 -11.51 -6.09
CA CYS A 266 -12.47 -12.60 -5.19
C CYS A 266 -13.17 -13.89 -5.62
N ASP A 267 -12.75 -15.03 -5.07
CA ASP A 267 -13.28 -16.35 -5.43
C ASP A 267 -14.80 -16.47 -5.15
N ASP A 268 -15.34 -15.66 -4.24
CA ASP A 268 -16.78 -15.58 -3.93
C ASP A 268 -17.57 -14.61 -4.82
N GLY A 269 -16.95 -14.04 -5.86
CA GLY A 269 -17.62 -13.19 -6.84
C GLY A 269 -17.78 -11.72 -6.43
N PHE A 270 -17.27 -11.33 -5.26
CA PHE A 270 -17.30 -9.95 -4.76
C PHE A 270 -16.00 -9.20 -5.08
N LEU A 271 -16.11 -7.91 -5.33
CA LEU A 271 -14.98 -6.99 -5.49
C LEU A 271 -14.50 -6.51 -4.13
N ARG A 272 -13.19 -6.61 -3.90
CA ARG A 272 -12.54 -6.08 -2.70
C ARG A 272 -11.32 -5.28 -3.07
N ASP A 273 -11.17 -4.12 -2.44
CA ASP A 273 -9.94 -3.34 -2.53
C ASP A 273 -8.89 -3.81 -1.52
N THR A 274 -7.66 -3.34 -1.69
CA THR A 274 -6.55 -3.57 -0.76
C THR A 274 -6.31 -2.40 0.20
N ARG A 275 -6.91 -1.23 -0.06
CA ARG A 275 -6.67 0.04 0.65
C ARG A 275 -7.31 0.09 2.04
N GLY A 276 -8.45 -0.57 2.26
CA GLY A 276 -9.21 -0.52 3.52
C GLY A 276 -8.46 -1.00 4.78
N PHE A 277 -7.29 -1.63 4.63
CA PHE A 277 -6.45 -2.07 5.75
C PHE A 277 -5.27 -1.12 6.05
N PHE A 278 -4.87 -0.27 5.11
CA PHE A 278 -3.73 0.62 5.28
C PHE A 278 -4.14 1.84 6.11
N ARG A 279 -3.76 1.81 7.40
CA ARG A 279 -4.04 2.82 8.43
C ARG A 279 -4.06 4.27 7.89
N ARG A 280 -5.13 4.98 8.26
CA ARG A 280 -5.49 6.40 8.01
C ARG A 280 -5.99 6.70 6.60
N TYR A 281 -7.26 6.36 6.36
CA TYR A 281 -8.08 7.04 5.37
C TYR A 281 -8.06 8.55 5.66
N ARG A 282 -7.38 9.34 4.81
CA ARG A 282 -7.51 10.79 4.75
C ARG A 282 -8.29 11.12 3.49
N SER A 283 -9.61 11.15 3.61
CA SER A 283 -10.46 11.71 2.56
C SER A 283 -10.36 13.22 2.59
N VAL A 284 -9.72 13.80 1.59
CA VAL A 284 -10.03 15.17 1.19
C VAL A 284 -10.10 15.17 -0.34
N GLY A 285 -11.31 15.10 -0.89
CA GLY A 285 -11.62 15.42 -2.28
C GLY A 285 -12.25 14.33 -3.17
N ARG A 286 -12.25 13.04 -2.80
CA ARG A 286 -12.77 11.95 -3.68
C ARG A 286 -13.93 11.13 -3.13
N ALA A 287 -14.21 11.19 -1.83
CA ALA A 287 -15.35 10.51 -1.23
C ALA A 287 -16.68 10.97 -1.87
N HIS A 288 -16.80 12.27 -2.16
CA HIS A 288 -17.96 12.86 -2.81
C HIS A 288 -18.32 12.18 -4.14
N HIS A 289 -17.33 11.98 -5.02
CA HIS A 289 -17.57 11.35 -6.33
C HIS A 289 -17.97 9.87 -6.18
N ALA A 290 -17.35 9.13 -5.26
CA ALA A 290 -17.73 7.74 -5.00
C ALA A 290 -19.16 7.61 -4.43
N VAL A 291 -19.53 8.48 -3.49
CA VAL A 291 -20.90 8.55 -2.93
C VAL A 291 -21.90 8.88 -4.03
N HIS A 292 -21.62 9.89 -4.87
CA HIS A 292 -22.52 10.27 -5.96
C HIS A 292 -22.77 9.11 -6.94
N GLU A 293 -21.74 8.36 -7.30
CA GLU A 293 -21.87 7.17 -8.15
C GLU A 293 -22.70 6.05 -7.48
N ILE A 294 -22.48 5.79 -6.20
CA ILE A 294 -23.24 4.80 -5.43
C ILE A 294 -24.72 5.20 -5.36
N LEU A 295 -25.02 6.45 -5.02
CA LEU A 295 -26.39 6.94 -4.90
C LEU A 295 -27.10 6.97 -6.24
N GLY A 296 -26.42 7.39 -7.31
CA GLY A 296 -26.98 7.36 -8.67
C GLY A 296 -27.33 5.94 -9.12
N LEU A 297 -26.48 4.96 -8.79
CA LEU A 297 -26.76 3.56 -9.05
C LEU A 297 -27.98 3.06 -8.25
N LEU A 298 -28.06 3.40 -6.96
CA LEU A 298 -29.20 3.01 -6.12
C LEU A 298 -30.52 3.64 -6.60
N ALA A 299 -30.50 4.91 -7.03
CA ALA A 299 -31.67 5.58 -7.58
C ALA A 299 -32.24 4.85 -8.81
N GLU A 300 -31.37 4.29 -9.66
CA GLU A 300 -31.78 3.46 -10.79
C GLU A 300 -32.38 2.11 -10.37
N GLY A 301 -31.87 1.53 -9.28
CA GLY A 301 -32.41 0.33 -8.66
C GLY A 301 -33.83 0.52 -8.08
N ARG A 302 -34.24 1.76 -7.82
CA ARG A 302 -35.53 2.16 -7.23
C ARG A 302 -35.91 1.36 -5.97
N PRO A 303 -35.04 1.31 -4.94
CA PRO A 303 -35.38 0.70 -3.66
C PRO A 303 -36.49 1.50 -2.96
N SER A 304 -37.24 0.83 -2.08
CA SER A 304 -38.26 1.50 -1.25
C SER A 304 -37.62 2.33 -0.13
N ARG A 305 -36.42 1.95 0.32
CA ARG A 305 -35.62 2.68 1.30
C ARG A 305 -34.14 2.29 1.25
N VAL A 306 -33.23 3.24 1.44
CA VAL A 306 -31.79 3.04 1.56
C VAL A 306 -31.27 3.63 2.86
N ASP A 307 -30.72 2.81 3.75
CA ASP A 307 -30.06 3.30 4.96
C ASP A 307 -28.53 3.13 4.86
N PHE A 308 -27.81 4.25 4.80
CA PHE A 308 -26.35 4.30 4.74
C PHE A 308 -25.77 4.23 6.16
N LEU A 309 -25.08 3.15 6.50
CA LEU A 309 -24.52 2.97 7.84
C LEU A 309 -23.03 3.34 7.85
N LEU A 310 -22.66 4.33 8.66
CA LEU A 310 -21.30 4.81 8.86
C LEU A 310 -20.85 4.58 10.30
N ASP A 311 -19.61 4.14 10.48
CA ASP A 311 -19.03 3.91 11.81
C ASP A 311 -18.56 5.22 12.44
N CYS A 312 -19.18 5.63 13.55
CA CYS A 312 -18.83 6.85 14.27
C CYS A 312 -17.40 6.88 14.83
N GLN A 313 -16.69 5.75 14.89
CA GLN A 313 -15.28 5.72 15.28
C GLN A 313 -14.37 6.36 14.22
N ILE A 314 -14.85 6.51 12.98
CA ILE A 314 -14.09 7.16 11.91
C ILE A 314 -14.32 8.67 11.95
N SER A 315 -13.23 9.44 11.89
CA SER A 315 -13.29 10.91 11.92
C SER A 315 -14.16 11.47 10.80
N HIS A 316 -14.92 12.54 11.10
CA HIS A 316 -15.83 13.21 10.17
C HIS A 316 -17.00 12.35 9.63
N SER A 317 -17.30 11.19 10.24
CA SER A 317 -18.46 10.36 9.85
C SER A 317 -19.79 11.10 9.90
N GLY A 318 -19.97 11.98 10.89
CA GLY A 318 -21.19 12.79 11.02
C GLY A 318 -21.35 13.82 9.90
N GLU A 319 -20.25 14.45 9.47
CA GLU A 319 -20.23 15.38 8.34
C GLU A 319 -20.55 14.65 7.03
N LEU A 320 -19.90 13.50 6.80
CA LEU A 320 -20.15 12.66 5.63
C LEU A 320 -21.60 12.15 5.61
N ALA A 321 -22.18 11.78 6.76
CA ALA A 321 -23.59 11.41 6.85
C ALA A 321 -24.51 12.56 6.44
N ALA A 322 -24.22 13.79 6.89
CA ALA A 322 -24.99 14.97 6.50
C ALA A 322 -24.90 15.28 5.00
N GLU A 323 -23.70 15.10 4.42
CA GLU A 323 -23.47 15.24 2.99
C GLU A 323 -24.26 14.19 2.19
N ILE A 324 -24.21 12.91 2.60
CA ILE A 324 -24.97 11.82 1.96
C ILE A 324 -26.47 12.12 2.02
N ARG A 325 -27.02 12.52 3.18
CA ARG A 325 -28.44 12.89 3.29
C ARG A 325 -28.83 14.00 2.31
N SER A 326 -27.97 15.00 2.16
CA SER A 326 -28.19 16.12 1.23
C SER A 326 -28.23 15.64 -0.22
N LEU A 327 -27.31 14.75 -0.62
CA LEU A 327 -27.28 14.15 -1.96
C LEU A 327 -28.47 13.22 -2.20
N MET A 328 -28.87 12.41 -1.21
CA MET A 328 -30.05 11.55 -1.28
C MET A 328 -31.33 12.38 -1.53
N ALA A 329 -31.48 13.49 -0.81
CA ALA A 329 -32.60 14.41 -1.01
C ALA A 329 -32.62 15.01 -2.42
N GLN A 330 -31.46 15.45 -2.93
CA GLN A 330 -31.33 15.96 -4.31
C GLN A 330 -31.71 14.91 -5.36
N MET A 331 -31.39 13.64 -5.12
CA MET A 331 -31.70 12.51 -6.00
C MET A 331 -33.09 11.90 -5.75
N SER A 332 -33.88 12.44 -4.82
CA SER A 332 -35.17 11.87 -4.38
C SER A 332 -35.09 10.40 -3.98
N LEU A 333 -33.96 9.98 -3.39
CA LEU A 333 -33.74 8.62 -2.93
C LEU A 333 -34.27 8.46 -1.49
N PRO A 334 -35.28 7.61 -1.25
CA PRO A 334 -35.86 7.46 0.08
C PRO A 334 -34.88 6.76 1.03
N GLY A 335 -34.71 7.31 2.23
CA GLY A 335 -33.90 6.70 3.30
C GLY A 335 -33.08 7.71 4.09
N ASP A 336 -32.04 7.23 4.77
CA ASP A 336 -31.22 8.03 5.67
C ASP A 336 -29.73 7.64 5.62
N ALA A 337 -28.84 8.50 6.14
CA ALA A 337 -27.46 8.18 6.44
C ALA A 337 -27.20 8.31 7.94
N LEU A 338 -26.89 7.18 8.57
CA LEU A 338 -26.78 7.01 10.01
C LEU A 338 -25.33 6.84 10.43
N CYS A 339 -24.92 7.61 11.44
CA CYS A 339 -23.67 7.36 12.15
C CYS A 339 -23.97 6.46 13.36
N LEU A 340 -23.42 5.26 13.39
CA LEU A 340 -23.64 4.27 14.43
C LEU A 340 -22.33 3.88 15.12
N ARG A 341 -22.42 3.50 16.40
CA ARG A 341 -21.25 3.00 17.16
C ARG A 341 -20.88 1.56 16.83
N ASP A 342 -21.84 0.79 16.30
CA ASP A 342 -21.67 -0.64 16.00
C ASP A 342 -22.46 -0.97 14.73
N VAL A 343 -21.85 -0.66 13.58
CA VAL A 343 -22.42 -0.91 12.25
C VAL A 343 -22.50 -2.41 11.97
N ASP A 344 -21.43 -3.14 12.31
CA ASP A 344 -21.33 -4.60 12.13
C ASP A 344 -22.50 -5.34 12.76
N ARG A 345 -22.87 -5.01 14.00
CA ARG A 345 -24.01 -5.65 14.68
C ARG A 345 -25.33 -5.37 13.98
N GLN A 346 -25.54 -4.15 13.49
CA GLN A 346 -26.77 -3.83 12.75
C GLN A 346 -26.84 -4.58 11.43
N LEU A 347 -25.74 -4.64 10.68
CA LEU A 347 -25.68 -5.36 9.40
C LEU A 347 -25.89 -6.87 9.60
N LYS A 348 -25.26 -7.48 10.62
CA LYS A 348 -25.40 -8.92 10.91
C LYS A 348 -26.79 -9.30 11.40
N GLY A 349 -27.50 -8.39 12.08
CA GLY A 349 -28.87 -8.60 12.54
C GLY A 349 -29.94 -8.32 11.47
N CYS A 350 -29.54 -7.75 10.32
CA CYS A 350 -30.47 -7.29 9.30
C CYS A 350 -31.06 -8.47 8.50
N ARG A 351 -32.38 -8.48 8.34
CA ARG A 351 -33.11 -9.46 7.51
C ARG A 351 -33.43 -8.95 6.10
N LYS A 352 -32.93 -7.77 5.73
CA LYS A 352 -33.16 -7.11 4.45
C LYS A 352 -31.94 -7.28 3.53
N ILE A 353 -31.91 -6.57 2.40
CA ILE A 353 -30.75 -6.60 1.50
C ILE A 353 -29.62 -5.79 2.13
N VAL A 354 -28.41 -6.34 2.14
CA VAL A 354 -27.21 -5.64 2.57
C VAL A 354 -26.33 -5.33 1.36
N ALA A 355 -25.75 -4.14 1.29
CA ALA A 355 -24.73 -3.80 0.32
C ALA A 355 -23.38 -3.77 1.03
N SER A 356 -22.57 -4.81 0.83
CA SER A 356 -21.23 -4.96 1.39
C SER A 356 -20.45 -6.03 0.62
N SER A 357 -19.13 -5.93 0.64
CA SER A 357 -18.20 -6.96 0.17
C SER A 357 -17.50 -7.71 1.33
N ASP A 358 -17.78 -7.35 2.59
CA ASP A 358 -17.17 -7.99 3.76
C ASP A 358 -17.70 -9.41 3.98
N GLY A 359 -16.79 -10.38 4.09
CA GLY A 359 -17.16 -11.79 4.20
C GLY A 359 -18.04 -12.12 5.41
N ILE A 360 -17.79 -11.50 6.57
CA ILE A 360 -18.54 -11.79 7.80
C ILE A 360 -19.96 -11.21 7.69
N VAL A 361 -20.10 -10.03 7.07
CA VAL A 361 -21.40 -9.43 6.78
C VAL A 361 -22.17 -10.28 5.77
N ILE A 362 -21.51 -10.73 4.69
CA ILE A 362 -22.13 -11.58 3.67
C ILE A 362 -22.64 -12.90 4.26
N ASP A 363 -21.85 -13.54 5.12
CA ASP A 363 -22.22 -14.82 5.73
C ASP A 363 -23.46 -14.69 6.64
N SER A 364 -23.67 -13.51 7.24
CA SER A 364 -24.78 -13.23 8.15
C SER A 364 -26.04 -12.72 7.43
N ALA A 365 -25.87 -12.00 6.32
CA ALA A 365 -26.97 -11.37 5.60
C ALA A 365 -27.72 -12.38 4.69
N PRO A 366 -29.05 -12.32 4.60
CA PRO A 366 -29.82 -13.24 3.75
C PRO A 366 -29.55 -13.02 2.26
N GLN A 367 -29.40 -11.76 1.85
CA GLN A 367 -29.16 -11.36 0.47
C GLN A 367 -28.24 -10.14 0.45
N VAL A 368 -27.32 -10.12 -0.52
CA VAL A 368 -26.27 -9.09 -0.59
C VAL A 368 -26.14 -8.54 -2.01
N ILE A 369 -25.86 -7.25 -2.14
CA ILE A 369 -25.44 -6.66 -3.42
C ILE A 369 -24.05 -6.06 -3.32
N ASP A 370 -23.25 -6.26 -4.36
CA ASP A 370 -21.95 -5.62 -4.53
C ASP A 370 -22.09 -4.39 -5.42
N LEU A 371 -22.30 -3.22 -4.80
CA LEU A 371 -22.44 -1.95 -5.52
C LEU A 371 -21.16 -1.57 -6.29
N PRO A 372 -19.94 -1.68 -5.71
CA PRO A 372 -18.71 -1.51 -6.48
C PRO A 372 -18.62 -2.38 -7.75
N ALA A 373 -19.04 -3.64 -7.69
CA ALA A 373 -19.05 -4.53 -8.85
C ALA A 373 -20.04 -4.09 -9.95
N GLU A 374 -21.18 -3.52 -9.57
CA GLU A 374 -22.15 -2.97 -10.51
C GLU A 374 -21.63 -1.70 -11.19
N ILE A 375 -21.00 -0.80 -10.42
CA ILE A 375 -20.34 0.41 -10.94
C ILE A 375 -19.21 0.01 -11.92
N ALA A 376 -18.39 -0.98 -11.56
CA ALA A 376 -17.32 -1.49 -12.42
C ALA A 376 -17.86 -2.00 -13.76
N ARG A 377 -18.94 -2.79 -13.73
CA ARG A 377 -19.61 -3.30 -14.94
C ARG A 377 -20.13 -2.17 -15.83
N ARG A 378 -20.81 -1.20 -15.23
CA ARG A 378 -21.38 -0.06 -15.98
C ARG A 378 -20.31 0.82 -16.62
N ARG A 379 -19.19 1.04 -15.95
CA ARG A 379 -18.07 1.86 -16.45
C ARG A 379 -17.06 1.08 -17.29
N GLY A 380 -17.27 -0.22 -17.49
CA GLY A 380 -16.34 -1.08 -18.23
C GLY A 380 -14.97 -1.23 -17.56
N ILE A 381 -14.89 -1.02 -16.23
CA ILE A 381 -13.65 -1.11 -15.46
C ILE A 381 -13.40 -2.59 -15.15
N LYS A 382 -12.25 -3.11 -15.62
CA LYS A 382 -11.86 -4.50 -15.34
C LYS A 382 -11.21 -4.61 -13.95
N ALA A 383 -11.77 -5.47 -13.11
CA ALA A 383 -11.13 -5.87 -11.86
C ALA A 383 -9.99 -6.87 -12.12
N ARG A 384 -9.05 -6.96 -11.17
CA ARG A 384 -7.96 -7.94 -11.21
C ARG A 384 -8.45 -9.31 -10.75
N ILE A 385 -7.93 -10.37 -11.36
CA ILE A 385 -8.23 -11.77 -11.01
C ILE A 385 -6.89 -12.46 -10.75
N LEU A 386 -6.78 -13.31 -9.73
CA LEU A 386 -5.56 -14.08 -9.44
C LEU A 386 -5.66 -15.53 -9.87
#